data_AF-W2QXD8-F1
#
_entry.id   AF-W2QXD8-F1
#
_cell.length_a   1.000
_cell.length_b   1.000
_cell.length_c   1.000
_cell.angle_alpha   90.00
_cell.angle_beta   90.00
_cell.angle_gamma   90.00
#
_symmetry.space_group_name_H-M   'P 1'
#
loop_
_entity.id
_entity.type
_entity.pdbx_description
1 polymer ?
#
loop_
_entity_poly.entity_id
_entity_poly.type
_entity_poly.pdbx_seq_one_letter_code
_entity_poly.pdbx_strand_id
1 'polypeptide(L)'
;MVYAWYFPTGFAAGGAEIRHYWSSMVMWIDNPALETPNILGASLSQQLLEPRGYLLGFLTPQRKDPYDKYISIPPVSFVGAQPVSSRRISRWRVEYTYSGGSNVSTKVSHRYANKGDWLALVFSAREGQYHDLIMWDQLTDEARAALNSVDFGESKVPFNDQNFQSTLEKAYPF
;
A
#
# COMPACT_ATOMS: atom_id res chain seq x y z
N MET A 1 1.12 11.87 4.29
CA MET A 1 -0.22 11.41 4.70
C MET A 1 -0.23 9.90 4.80
N VAL A 2 -0.89 9.32 5.81
CA VAL A 2 -1.05 7.85 5.94
C VAL A 2 -2.51 7.49 5.71
N TYR A 3 -2.78 6.71 4.67
CA TYR A 3 -4.06 6.10 4.39
C TYR A 3 -4.05 4.66 4.87
N ALA A 4 -5.18 4.16 5.36
CA ALA A 4 -5.27 2.79 5.82
C ALA A 4 -6.65 2.19 5.57
N TRP A 5 -6.66 0.87 5.34
CA TRP A 5 -7.85 0.06 5.14
C TRP A 5 -7.81 -1.12 6.10
N TYR A 6 -8.96 -1.40 6.70
CA TYR A 6 -9.17 -2.58 7.53
C TYR A 6 -9.95 -3.64 6.78
N PHE A 7 -9.47 -4.88 6.90
CA PHE A 7 -10.12 -6.08 6.41
C PHE A 7 -10.32 -7.07 7.57
N PRO A 8 -11.45 -7.78 7.63
CA PRO A 8 -11.67 -8.79 8.68
C PRO A 8 -10.65 -9.94 8.67
N THR A 9 -10.04 -10.20 7.51
CA THR A 9 -9.15 -11.35 7.28
C THR A 9 -8.00 -10.93 6.36
N GLY A 10 -6.78 -11.37 6.68
CA GLY A 10 -5.61 -11.27 5.82
C GLY A 10 -5.37 -12.57 5.04
N PHE A 11 -4.86 -12.44 3.82
CA PHE A 11 -4.71 -13.57 2.89
C PHE A 11 -3.25 -13.79 2.48
N ALA A 12 -2.84 -15.06 2.45
CA ALA A 12 -1.57 -15.50 1.87
C ALA A 12 -1.78 -16.78 1.06
N ALA A 13 -0.93 -17.02 0.06
CA ALA A 13 -1.00 -18.22 -0.78
C ALA A 13 -2.38 -18.51 -1.42
N GLY A 14 -3.23 -17.50 -1.57
CA GLY A 14 -4.60 -17.64 -2.08
C GLY A 14 -5.64 -18.08 -1.04
N GLY A 15 -5.24 -18.24 0.22
CA GLY A 15 -6.09 -18.63 1.34
C GLY A 15 -6.19 -17.56 2.43
N ALA A 16 -7.20 -17.69 3.29
CA ALA A 16 -7.33 -16.90 4.51
C ALA A 16 -6.38 -17.43 5.58
N GLU A 17 -5.52 -16.58 6.13
CA GLU A 17 -4.45 -16.99 7.07
C GLU A 17 -4.58 -16.34 8.45
N ILE A 18 -4.84 -15.04 8.51
CA ILE A 18 -4.93 -14.30 9.77
C ILE A 18 -6.27 -13.59 9.91
N ARG A 19 -6.70 -13.45 11.16
CA ARG A 19 -7.81 -12.56 11.52
C ARG A 19 -7.27 -11.15 11.68
N HIS A 20 -8.03 -10.18 11.18
CA HIS A 20 -7.71 -8.76 11.14
C HIS A 20 -6.52 -8.46 10.21
N TYR A 21 -6.73 -7.56 9.25
CA TYR A 21 -5.66 -7.10 8.38
C TYR A 21 -5.79 -5.61 8.11
N TRP A 22 -4.75 -4.89 8.49
CA TRP A 22 -4.57 -3.47 8.21
C TRP A 22 -3.57 -3.33 7.07
N SER A 23 -4.00 -2.67 6.00
CA SER A 23 -3.15 -2.27 4.89
C SER A 23 -3.05 -0.75 4.86
N SER A 24 -1.90 -0.21 4.47
CA SER A 24 -1.66 1.23 4.44
C SER A 24 -0.90 1.69 3.21
N MET A 25 -1.11 2.96 2.88
CA MET A 25 -0.31 3.72 1.94
C MET A 25 0.18 4.99 2.63
N VAL A 26 1.49 5.23 2.57
CA VAL A 26 2.06 6.52 2.97
C VAL A 26 2.33 7.34 1.71
N MET A 27 1.63 8.46 1.56
CA MET A 27 1.82 9.39 0.46
C MET A 27 2.68 10.57 0.93
N TRP A 28 3.80 10.80 0.24
CA TRP A 28 4.75 11.86 0.54
C TRP A 28 4.47 13.03 -0.40
N ILE A 29 4.21 14.19 0.19
CA ILE A 29 3.93 15.45 -0.52
C ILE A 29 4.93 16.51 -0.07
N ASP A 30 5.12 17.54 -0.87
CA ASP A 30 6.03 18.64 -0.56
C ASP A 30 5.54 19.52 0.59
N ASN A 31 4.37 20.15 0.43
CA ASN A 31 3.83 21.10 1.38
C ASN A 31 2.30 20.99 1.45
N PRO A 32 1.75 20.49 2.57
CA PRO A 32 0.30 20.33 2.73
C PRO A 32 -0.47 21.67 2.80
N ALA A 33 0.21 22.81 2.96
CA ALA A 33 -0.44 24.12 3.00
C ALA A 33 -0.76 24.68 1.60
N LEU A 34 -0.30 24.03 0.53
CA LEU A 34 -0.63 24.43 -0.85
C LEU A 34 -2.04 23.93 -1.22
N GLU A 35 -2.75 24.69 -2.07
CA GLU A 35 -4.04 24.25 -2.62
C GLU A 35 -3.90 22.95 -3.42
N THR A 36 -2.79 22.80 -4.13
CA THR A 36 -2.44 21.58 -4.88
C THR A 36 -1.00 21.17 -4.56
N PRO A 37 -0.77 20.40 -3.48
CA PRO A 37 0.54 19.89 -3.14
C PRO A 37 1.09 18.95 -4.23
N ASN A 38 2.41 18.93 -4.41
CA ASN A 38 3.05 17.99 -5.32
C ASN A 38 3.27 16.65 -4.62
N ILE A 39 2.88 15.56 -5.29
CA ILE A 39 3.20 14.20 -4.84
C ILE A 39 4.65 13.89 -5.18
N LEU A 40 5.47 13.69 -4.14
CA LEU A 40 6.89 13.37 -4.26
C LEU A 40 7.13 11.86 -4.38
N GLY A 41 6.26 11.06 -3.78
CA GLY A 41 6.40 9.62 -3.76
C GLY A 41 5.34 8.95 -2.91
N ALA A 42 5.37 7.62 -2.86
CA ALA A 42 4.48 6.86 -2.01
C ALA A 42 5.10 5.52 -1.60
N SER A 43 4.61 4.97 -0.51
CA SER A 43 5.04 3.69 0.03
C SER A 43 3.82 2.85 0.35
N LEU A 44 3.77 1.64 -0.19
CA LEU A 44 2.62 0.74 -0.10
C LEU A 44 2.93 -0.43 0.81
N SER A 45 2.04 -0.71 1.77
CA SER A 45 2.25 -1.75 2.77
C SER A 45 2.30 -3.14 2.14
N GLN A 46 3.20 -3.96 2.65
CA GLN A 46 3.24 -5.39 2.39
C GLN A 46 3.51 -6.16 3.69
N GLN A 47 3.02 -7.40 3.75
CA GLN A 47 3.26 -8.25 4.91
C GLN A 47 4.75 -8.58 5.02
N LEU A 48 5.29 -8.43 6.23
CA LEU A 48 6.68 -8.71 6.59
C LEU A 48 7.06 -10.19 6.56
N LEU A 49 6.06 -11.06 6.78
CA LEU A 49 6.26 -12.50 6.85
C LEU A 49 6.30 -13.05 5.42
N GLU A 50 7.33 -13.80 5.05
CA GLU A 50 7.26 -14.57 3.82
C GLU A 50 6.19 -15.68 3.96
N PRO A 51 5.55 -16.10 2.86
CA PRO A 51 4.97 -17.43 2.84
C PRO A 51 6.07 -18.47 3.06
N ARG A 52 5.74 -19.56 3.76
CA ARG A 52 6.69 -20.62 4.15
C ARG A 52 7.49 -21.12 2.93
N GLY A 53 8.70 -20.58 2.74
CA GLY A 53 9.60 -20.94 1.64
C GLY A 53 10.39 -22.20 1.99
N TYR A 54 10.27 -23.22 1.14
CA TYR A 54 10.98 -24.50 1.28
C TYR A 54 12.27 -24.45 0.46
N LEU A 55 13.43 -24.30 1.10
CA LEU A 55 14.74 -24.39 0.43
C LEU A 55 15.57 -25.49 1.11
N LEU A 56 15.95 -26.52 0.35
CA LEU A 56 16.79 -27.65 0.84
C LEU A 56 16.24 -28.39 2.08
N GLY A 57 14.92 -28.35 2.31
CA GLY A 57 14.30 -28.96 3.50
C GLY A 57 14.41 -28.12 4.78
N PHE A 58 14.90 -26.88 4.69
CA PHE A 58 14.99 -25.94 5.80
C PHE A 58 14.19 -24.66 5.54
N LEU A 59 13.59 -24.13 6.59
CA LEU A 59 12.92 -22.83 6.59
C LEU A 59 14.00 -21.73 6.67
N THR A 60 14.23 -20.98 5.61
CA THR A 60 15.03 -19.75 5.67
C THR A 60 14.10 -18.54 5.60
N PRO A 61 13.86 -17.81 6.71
CA PRO A 61 13.08 -16.59 6.65
C PRO A 61 13.88 -15.50 5.93
N GLN A 62 13.43 -14.99 4.78
CA GLN A 62 13.88 -13.64 4.39
C GLN A 62 12.98 -12.59 5.01
N ARG A 63 13.59 -11.52 5.54
CA ARG A 63 12.82 -10.35 5.96
C ARG A 63 12.55 -9.49 4.74
N LYS A 64 11.28 -9.34 4.37
CA LYS A 64 10.86 -8.34 3.38
C LYS A 64 10.80 -6.95 4.04
N ASP A 65 11.08 -5.89 3.27
CA ASP A 65 10.75 -4.53 3.71
C ASP A 65 9.23 -4.42 3.89
N PRO A 66 8.72 -3.85 5.01
CA PRO A 66 7.27 -3.70 5.22
C PRO A 66 6.58 -2.80 4.19
N TYR A 67 7.34 -2.03 3.41
CA TYR A 67 6.80 -1.14 2.40
C TYR A 67 7.53 -1.30 1.06
N ASP A 68 6.75 -1.39 -0.03
CA ASP A 68 7.26 -1.12 -1.36
C ASP A 68 7.31 0.41 -1.57
N LYS A 69 8.51 0.94 -1.78
CA LYS A 69 8.81 2.38 -1.77
C LYS A 69 9.00 2.92 -3.19
N TYR A 70 8.29 4.00 -3.50
CA TYR A 70 8.29 4.64 -4.81
C TYR A 70 8.67 6.12 -4.67
N ILE A 71 9.86 6.48 -5.17
CA ILE A 71 10.28 7.88 -5.37
C ILE A 71 9.62 8.52 -6.60
N SER A 72 8.89 7.73 -7.38
CA SER A 72 8.10 8.18 -8.52
C SER A 72 6.94 7.19 -8.73
N ILE A 73 5.71 7.71 -8.73
CA ILE A 73 4.52 6.89 -8.89
C ILE A 73 4.33 6.56 -10.37
N PRO A 74 4.05 5.29 -10.74
CA PRO A 74 3.78 4.92 -12.12
C PRO A 74 2.66 5.79 -12.73
N PRO A 75 2.86 6.44 -13.88
CA PRO A 75 1.87 7.34 -14.48
C PRO A 75 0.48 6.69 -14.69
N VAL A 76 0.46 5.41 -15.04
CA VAL A 76 -0.78 4.62 -15.24
C VAL A 76 -1.66 4.56 -14.00
N SER A 77 -1.07 4.77 -12.83
CA SER A 77 -1.75 4.69 -11.55
C SER A 77 -2.46 5.98 -11.16
N PHE A 78 -2.29 7.07 -11.90
CA PHE A 78 -3.12 8.25 -11.70
C PHE A 78 -4.50 8.06 -12.34
N VAL A 79 -5.56 8.48 -11.64
CA VAL A 79 -6.95 8.37 -12.12
C VAL A 79 -7.10 9.17 -13.41
N GLY A 80 -7.66 8.55 -14.45
CA GLY A 80 -7.83 9.18 -15.76
C GLY A 80 -6.60 9.16 -16.68
N ALA A 81 -5.46 8.60 -16.25
CA ALA A 81 -4.30 8.42 -17.12
C ALA A 81 -4.61 7.46 -18.27
N GLN A 82 -4.29 7.86 -19.51
CA GLN A 82 -4.57 7.08 -20.71
C GLN A 82 -3.27 6.71 -21.45
N PRO A 83 -3.16 5.49 -22.01
CA PRO A 83 -2.04 5.13 -22.86
C PRO A 83 -2.10 5.90 -24.17
N VAL A 84 -1.04 6.64 -24.50
CA VAL A 84 -0.96 7.44 -25.74
C VAL A 84 -0.05 6.83 -26.78
N SER A 85 0.89 5.99 -26.35
CA SER A 85 1.74 5.25 -27.27
C SER A 85 2.13 3.92 -26.65
N SER A 86 2.56 3.00 -27.52
CA SER A 86 3.14 1.74 -27.09
C SER A 86 4.34 1.40 -27.93
N ARG A 87 5.33 0.78 -27.31
CA ARG A 87 6.54 0.30 -27.95
C ARG A 87 6.69 -1.17 -27.63
N ARG A 88 6.66 -2.02 -28.66
CA ARG A 88 6.96 -3.44 -28.49
C ARG A 88 8.47 -3.63 -28.36
N ILE A 89 8.90 -4.14 -27.21
CA ILE A 89 10.31 -4.44 -26.92
C ILE A 89 10.64 -5.88 -27.30
N SER A 90 9.72 -6.81 -27.07
CA SER A 90 9.88 -8.22 -27.43
C SER A 90 8.52 -8.89 -27.70
N ARG A 91 8.53 -10.20 -27.98
CA ARG A 91 7.31 -11.00 -28.19
C ARG A 91 6.32 -10.88 -27.03
N TRP A 92 6.82 -10.73 -25.80
CA TRP A 92 6.02 -10.75 -24.56
C TRP A 92 6.02 -9.43 -23.80
N ARG A 93 6.76 -8.42 -24.26
CA ARG A 93 6.92 -7.14 -23.56
C ARG A 93 6.54 -5.98 -24.46
N VAL A 94 5.53 -5.25 -24.02
CA VAL A 94 5.10 -3.98 -24.59
C VAL A 94 5.23 -2.92 -23.50
N GLU A 95 5.93 -1.85 -23.82
CA GLU A 95 6.02 -0.66 -22.98
C GLU A 95 4.96 0.34 -23.42
N TYR A 96 4.32 1.00 -22.46
CA TYR A 96 3.27 1.97 -22.72
C TYR A 96 3.69 3.33 -22.16
N THR A 97 3.46 4.38 -22.93
CA THR A 97 3.58 5.76 -22.44
C THR A 97 2.18 6.27 -22.14
N TYR A 98 2.03 6.94 -21.00
CA TYR A 98 0.76 7.46 -20.53
C TYR A 98 0.79 8.99 -20.52
N SER A 99 -0.37 9.60 -20.75
CA SER A 99 -0.57 11.04 -20.60
C SER A 99 -1.86 11.34 -19.87
N GLY A 100 -1.97 12.57 -19.35
CA GLY A 100 -3.07 12.97 -18.48
C GLY A 100 -2.96 12.30 -17.11
N GLY A 101 -4.11 12.16 -16.46
CA GLY A 101 -4.18 11.67 -15.08
C GLY A 101 -4.31 12.81 -14.07
N SER A 102 -4.97 12.48 -12.96
CA SER A 102 -5.10 13.37 -11.81
C SER A 102 -3.74 13.63 -11.16
N ASN A 103 -3.54 14.84 -10.63
CA ASN A 103 -2.40 15.19 -9.78
C ASN A 103 -2.68 14.92 -8.29
N VAL A 104 -3.90 14.53 -7.93
CA VAL A 104 -4.35 14.35 -6.53
C VAL A 104 -4.96 12.96 -6.27
N SER A 105 -5.09 12.12 -7.31
CA SER A 105 -5.81 10.84 -7.20
C SER A 105 -5.03 9.70 -7.84
N THR A 106 -4.73 8.68 -7.03
CA THR A 106 -4.02 7.47 -7.44
C THR A 106 -4.88 6.22 -7.25
N LYS A 107 -4.56 5.18 -8.03
CA LYS A 107 -5.23 3.88 -8.08
C LYS A 107 -4.33 2.84 -7.45
N VAL A 108 -4.85 2.16 -6.43
CA VAL A 108 -4.17 1.05 -5.74
C VAL A 108 -5.07 -0.18 -5.75
N SER A 109 -4.47 -1.35 -5.59
CA SER A 109 -5.20 -2.62 -5.50
C SER A 109 -4.44 -3.61 -4.63
N HIS A 110 -5.16 -4.55 -4.04
CA HIS A 110 -4.57 -5.69 -3.35
C HIS A 110 -4.27 -6.82 -4.34
N ARG A 111 -3.01 -7.28 -4.41
CA ARG A 111 -2.58 -8.30 -5.36
C ARG A 111 -1.46 -9.18 -4.80
N TYR A 112 -1.45 -10.45 -5.20
CA TYR A 112 -0.32 -11.35 -4.98
C TYR A 112 0.81 -11.02 -5.96
N ALA A 113 2.00 -10.70 -5.43
CA ALA A 113 3.20 -10.50 -6.23
C ALA A 113 3.66 -11.84 -6.84
N ASN A 114 3.77 -12.88 -6.02
CA ASN A 114 4.09 -14.24 -6.45
C ASN A 114 3.10 -15.27 -5.91
N LYS A 115 3.13 -16.46 -6.50
CA LYS A 115 2.38 -17.61 -5.99
C LYS A 115 2.92 -17.99 -4.62
N GLY A 116 2.06 -17.98 -3.61
CA GLY A 116 2.43 -18.23 -2.23
C GLY A 116 2.42 -16.97 -1.38
N ASP A 117 2.73 -15.80 -1.94
CA ASP A 117 2.90 -14.55 -1.17
C ASP A 117 1.64 -14.11 -0.42
N TRP A 118 1.86 -13.20 0.53
CA TRP A 118 0.79 -12.40 1.11
C TRP A 118 0.20 -11.43 0.10
N LEU A 119 -1.06 -11.10 0.32
CA LEU A 119 -1.77 -10.09 -0.45
C LEU A 119 -1.24 -8.70 -0.09
N ALA A 120 -0.47 -8.08 -1.00
CA ALA A 120 0.16 -6.78 -0.81
C ALA A 120 -0.65 -5.65 -1.47
N LEU A 121 -0.46 -4.42 -0.99
CA LEU A 121 -0.98 -3.23 -1.67
C LEU A 121 -0.04 -2.83 -2.80
N VAL A 122 -0.56 -2.68 -4.02
CA VAL A 122 0.21 -2.31 -5.20
C VAL A 122 -0.48 -1.23 -6.00
N PHE A 123 0.29 -0.43 -6.72
CA PHE A 123 -0.23 0.50 -7.71
C PHE A 123 -0.96 -0.26 -8.83
N SER A 124 -2.08 0.31 -9.28
CA SER A 124 -2.99 -0.34 -10.23
C SER A 124 -3.16 0.48 -11.50
N ALA A 125 -3.34 -0.20 -12.62
CA ALA A 125 -3.83 0.41 -13.86
C ALA A 125 -5.36 0.41 -13.95
N ARG A 126 -6.03 -0.45 -13.16
CA ARG A 126 -7.48 -0.60 -13.15
C ARG A 126 -8.11 0.47 -12.28
N GLU A 127 -9.23 1.01 -12.76
CA GLU A 127 -10.07 1.91 -11.98
C GLU A 127 -10.59 1.20 -10.73
N GLY A 128 -10.62 1.93 -9.63
CA GLY A 128 -11.15 1.49 -8.35
C GLY A 128 -12.34 2.33 -7.94
N GLN A 129 -12.58 2.38 -6.64
CA GLN A 129 -13.61 3.23 -6.04
C GLN A 129 -13.00 4.03 -4.89
N TYR A 130 -13.61 5.16 -4.60
CA TYR A 130 -13.34 5.87 -3.36
C TYR A 130 -14.14 5.24 -2.22
N HIS A 131 -13.60 5.38 -1.02
CA HIS A 131 -14.28 5.04 0.23
C HIS A 131 -14.43 6.32 1.05
N ASP A 132 -15.47 6.37 1.88
CA ASP A 132 -15.65 7.49 2.81
C ASP A 132 -14.45 7.59 3.74
N LEU A 133 -13.87 8.78 3.81
CA LEU A 133 -12.69 9.05 4.60
C LEU A 133 -13.09 9.59 5.98
N ILE A 134 -12.52 9.00 7.03
CA ILE A 134 -12.52 9.57 8.37
C ILE A 134 -11.07 9.73 8.82
N MET A 135 -10.70 10.95 9.22
CA MET A 135 -9.35 11.27 9.68
C MET A 135 -9.20 10.95 11.17
N TRP A 136 -7.97 10.72 11.64
CA TRP A 136 -7.69 10.34 13.03
C TRP A 136 -8.23 11.37 14.04
N ASP A 137 -8.08 12.66 13.72
CA ASP A 137 -8.56 13.80 14.50
C ASP A 137 -10.09 13.98 14.46
N GLN A 138 -10.76 13.37 13.48
CA GLN A 138 -12.22 13.36 13.37
C GLN A 138 -12.88 12.20 14.13
N LEU A 139 -12.10 11.23 14.61
CA LEU A 139 -12.61 10.12 15.41
C LEU A 139 -12.97 10.56 16.83
N THR A 140 -14.01 9.93 17.39
CA THR A 140 -14.33 10.09 18.82
C THR A 140 -13.18 9.59 19.69
N ASP A 141 -13.13 10.05 20.93
CA ASP A 141 -12.11 9.63 21.90
C ASP A 141 -12.17 8.11 22.13
N GLU A 142 -13.36 7.52 22.15
CA GLU A 142 -13.56 6.07 22.31
C GLU A 142 -13.01 5.29 21.13
N ALA A 143 -13.23 5.77 19.90
CA ALA A 143 -12.70 5.12 18.70
C ALA A 143 -11.17 5.16 18.67
N ARG A 144 -10.56 6.30 19.03
CA ARG A 144 -9.10 6.42 19.17
C ARG A 144 -8.56 5.52 20.27
N ALA A 145 -9.21 5.49 21.44
CA ALA A 145 -8.84 4.62 22.55
C ALA A 145 -8.89 3.12 22.15
N ALA A 146 -9.92 2.71 21.40
CA ALA A 146 -10.04 1.34 20.90
C ALA A 146 -8.91 1.00 19.92
N LEU A 147 -8.63 1.86 18.93
CA LEU A 147 -7.56 1.65 17.95
C LEU A 147 -6.14 1.68 18.56
N ASN A 148 -5.98 2.29 19.73
CA ASN A 148 -4.72 2.28 20.49
C ASN A 148 -4.54 1.05 21.39
N SER A 149 -5.61 0.36 21.80
CA SER A 149 -5.56 -0.66 22.86
C SER A 149 -5.96 -2.07 22.41
N VAL A 150 -6.82 -2.21 21.40
CA VAL A 150 -7.31 -3.50 20.92
C VAL A 150 -6.17 -4.28 20.25
N ASP A 151 -6.09 -5.57 20.58
CA ASP A 151 -5.18 -6.50 19.91
C ASP A 151 -5.77 -6.97 18.58
N PHE A 152 -5.17 -6.51 17.47
CA PHE A 152 -5.47 -6.94 16.11
C PHE A 152 -4.59 -8.13 15.66
N GLY A 153 -4.01 -8.87 16.62
CA GLY A 153 -3.18 -10.04 16.36
C GLY A 153 -1.88 -9.67 15.66
N GLU A 154 -1.62 -10.36 14.54
CA GLU A 154 -0.42 -10.15 13.73
C GLU A 154 -0.41 -8.81 13.00
N SER A 155 -1.60 -8.22 12.76
CA SER A 155 -1.73 -6.93 12.09
C SER A 155 -1.67 -5.79 13.10
N LYS A 156 -1.04 -4.67 12.73
CA LYS A 156 -0.94 -3.46 13.56
C LYS A 156 -1.64 -2.28 12.90
N VAL A 157 -2.33 -1.45 13.69
CA VAL A 157 -2.95 -0.22 13.21
C VAL A 157 -1.84 0.77 12.84
N PRO A 158 -1.71 1.19 11.58
CA PRO A 158 -0.51 1.89 11.12
C PRO A 158 -0.48 3.38 11.47
N PHE A 159 -1.61 3.95 11.89
CA PHE A 159 -1.79 5.38 12.14
C PHE A 159 -2.18 5.72 13.58
N ASN A 160 -2.21 4.72 14.48
CA ASN A 160 -2.48 4.98 15.88
C ASN A 160 -1.26 5.65 16.57
N ASP A 161 -1.45 6.15 17.78
CA ASP A 161 -0.46 7.00 18.45
C ASP A 161 0.88 6.26 18.70
N GLN A 162 0.83 4.95 18.91
CA GLN A 162 2.01 4.12 19.17
C GLN A 162 2.79 3.77 17.90
N ASN A 163 2.11 3.63 16.76
CA ASN A 163 2.72 3.09 15.55
C ASN A 163 2.99 4.15 14.47
N PHE A 164 2.31 5.32 14.52
CA PHE A 164 2.37 6.32 13.44
C PHE A 164 3.79 6.72 13.06
N GLN A 165 4.63 7.06 14.05
CA GLN A 165 6.01 7.46 13.79
C GLN A 165 6.84 6.32 13.18
N SER A 166 6.72 5.10 13.73
CA SER A 166 7.43 3.93 13.18
C SER A 166 6.97 3.59 11.76
N THR A 167 5.68 3.79 11.47
CA THR A 167 5.11 3.64 10.13
C THR A 167 5.78 4.60 9.16
N LEU A 168 5.90 5.88 9.51
CA LEU A 168 6.55 6.90 8.66
C LEU A 168 8.02 6.57 8.41
N GLU A 169 8.76 6.18 9.44
CA GLU A 169 10.18 5.81 9.33
C GLU A 169 10.39 4.61 8.41
N LYS A 170 9.60 3.54 8.59
CA LYS A 170 9.66 2.35 7.74
C LYS A 170 9.25 2.63 6.31
N ALA A 171 8.33 3.57 6.11
CA ALA A 171 7.79 3.93 4.80
C ALA A 171 8.59 5.03 4.09
N TYR A 172 9.64 5.60 4.69
CA TYR A 172 10.37 6.70 4.07
C TYR A 172 11.18 6.20 2.85
N PRO A 173 10.99 6.80 1.64
CA PRO A 173 11.59 6.31 0.40
C PRO A 173 12.82 7.12 -0.06
N PHE A 174 13.26 8.13 0.70
CA PHE A 174 14.32 9.07 0.32
C PHE A 174 15.58 8.93 1.18
#